data_AF-A0A2W7AWV6-F1
#
_entry.id   AF-A0A2W7AWV6-F1
#
_cell.length_a   1.000
_cell.length_b   1.000
_cell.length_c   1.000
_cell.angle_alpha   90.00
_cell.angle_beta   90.00
_cell.angle_gamma   90.00
#
_symmetry.space_group_name_H-M   'P 1'
#
loop_
_entity.id
_entity.type
_entity.pdbx_description
1 polymer ?
#
loop_
_entity_poly.entity_id
_entity_poly.type
_entity_poly.pdbx_seq_one_letter_code
_entity_poly.pdbx_strand_id
1 'polypeptide(L)'
;MANTIHQHGSGDNVAGDKVTGQKIGTQVNGGNIGNLVNEASGHAQVAATGFSQTSGTTTAELLQLIDRLRQTAAQLPPEVRDDLIIDIDDVETEIQKPNDQRSMPKLRKRLAALATAAAMMTGGVSAANTFADDVIELGSKIGIELQLPPSSNQP
;
A
#
# COMPACT_ATOMS: atom_id res chain seq x y z
N MET A 1 27.65 10.11 80.45
CA MET A 1 26.28 9.90 79.94
C MET A 1 26.36 9.85 78.43
N ALA A 2 26.03 8.69 77.86
CA ALA A 2 26.06 8.41 76.44
C ALA A 2 24.71 8.79 75.81
N ASN A 3 24.72 9.35 74.61
CA ASN A 3 24.03 8.74 73.46
C ASN A 3 24.50 9.39 72.16
N THR A 4 25.29 8.65 71.37
CA THR A 4 25.56 8.93 69.96
C THR A 4 24.38 8.37 69.16
N ILE A 5 23.68 9.20 68.40
CA ILE A 5 22.63 8.73 67.48
C ILE A 5 23.12 8.92 66.04
N HIS A 6 23.54 7.82 65.42
CA HIS A 6 23.65 7.69 63.97
C HIS A 6 22.24 7.46 63.40
N GLN A 7 21.75 8.35 62.56
CA GLN A 7 20.56 8.10 61.73
C GLN A 7 20.93 8.24 60.26
N HIS A 8 21.38 7.13 59.67
CA HIS A 8 21.31 6.87 58.24
C HIS A 8 20.06 6.01 58.02
N GLY A 9 19.15 6.45 57.14
CA GLY A 9 18.10 5.56 56.64
C GLY A 9 16.74 6.21 56.42
N SER A 10 16.42 6.35 55.14
CA SER A 10 15.13 5.98 54.56
C SER A 10 13.89 6.81 54.95
N GLY A 11 13.60 7.79 54.11
CA GLY A 11 12.28 8.36 53.85
C GLY A 11 12.43 9.20 52.57
N ASP A 12 11.60 9.15 51.56
CA ASP A 12 10.27 8.61 51.38
C ASP A 12 10.12 8.57 49.84
N ASN A 13 9.90 7.41 49.22
CA ASN A 13 9.46 7.36 47.83
C ASN A 13 8.39 6.29 47.72
N VAL A 14 7.19 6.73 48.09
CA VAL A 14 5.89 6.34 47.52
C VAL A 14 5.78 4.87 47.13
N ALA A 15 5.10 4.16 48.01
CA ALA A 15 4.47 2.88 47.74
C ALA A 15 3.82 2.82 46.34
N GLY A 16 4.16 1.76 45.61
CA GLY A 16 3.11 0.95 44.99
C GLY A 16 2.61 1.32 43.61
N ASP A 17 3.48 1.73 42.68
CA ASP A 17 3.21 1.40 41.28
C ASP A 17 4.36 0.56 40.73
N LYS A 18 4.08 -0.73 40.60
CA LYS A 18 4.84 -1.58 39.67
C LYS A 18 4.86 -0.80 38.36
N VAL A 19 6.03 -0.66 37.75
CA VAL A 19 6.16 -0.47 36.30
C VAL A 19 5.50 -1.68 35.60
N THR A 20 4.18 -1.74 35.68
CA THR A 20 3.33 -2.45 34.76
C THR A 20 3.54 -1.67 33.50
N GLY A 21 4.36 -2.23 32.62
CA GLY A 21 4.84 -1.55 31.43
C GLY A 21 3.74 -0.66 30.87
N GLN A 22 4.06 0.61 30.69
CA GLN A 22 3.46 1.36 29.61
C GLN A 22 3.80 0.57 28.35
N LYS A 23 3.00 -0.48 28.10
CA LYS A 23 2.76 -0.99 26.76
C LYS A 23 2.36 0.28 26.07
N ILE A 24 3.26 0.78 25.23
CA ILE A 24 2.93 1.80 24.26
C ILE A 24 1.66 1.25 23.61
N GLY A 25 0.54 1.82 24.03
CA GLY A 25 -0.76 1.51 23.50
C GLY A 25 -0.81 2.23 22.18
N THR A 26 -0.06 1.74 21.20
CA THR A 26 -0.33 2.03 19.80
C THR A 26 -1.64 1.31 19.47
N GLN A 27 -2.75 1.82 20.02
CA GLN A 27 -4.01 1.84 19.29
C GLN A 27 -3.79 2.82 18.13
N VAL A 28 -3.08 2.35 17.11
CA VAL A 28 -3.11 2.93 15.77
C VAL A 28 -4.47 2.58 15.19
N ASN A 29 -5.51 3.23 15.70
CA ASN A 29 -6.80 3.24 15.07
C ASN A 29 -6.74 4.21 13.89
N GLY A 30 -6.28 3.71 12.74
CA GLY A 30 -6.77 4.06 11.40
C GLY A 30 -6.97 5.53 11.01
N GLY A 31 -6.30 6.49 11.64
CA GLY A 31 -6.50 7.90 11.33
C GLY A 31 -5.35 8.76 11.84
N ASN A 32 -4.47 9.14 10.92
CA ASN A 32 -3.55 10.29 11.06
C ASN A 32 -2.34 10.08 12.01
N ILE A 33 -1.38 9.24 11.57
CA ILE A 33 0.00 9.22 12.11
C ILE A 33 0.77 10.53 11.77
N GLY A 34 0.22 11.37 10.87
CA GLY A 34 0.86 12.60 10.39
C GLY A 34 1.16 13.66 11.46
N ASN A 35 0.65 13.54 12.68
CA ASN A 35 0.86 14.53 13.74
C ASN A 35 1.70 14.04 14.94
N LEU A 36 2.27 12.83 14.90
CA LEU A 36 3.05 12.28 16.02
C LEU A 36 4.52 12.78 16.06
N VAL A 37 4.97 13.53 15.07
CA VAL A 37 6.39 13.90 14.91
C VAL A 37 6.81 15.18 15.62
N ASN A 38 5.99 15.77 16.49
CA ASN A 38 6.33 17.06 17.11
C ASN A 38 6.93 16.98 18.54
N GLU A 39 7.12 15.80 19.14
CA GLU A 39 7.57 15.72 20.55
C GLU A 39 8.67 14.68 20.85
N ALA A 40 9.54 14.37 19.89
CA ALA A 40 10.73 13.53 20.14
C ALA A 40 12.01 14.37 20.07
N SER A 41 12.26 15.17 21.11
CA SER A 41 13.53 15.83 21.38
C SER A 41 14.58 14.79 21.80
N GLY A 42 15.10 14.00 20.86
CA GLY A 42 16.19 13.07 21.15
C GLY A 42 16.26 11.88 20.19
N HIS A 43 17.06 12.02 19.14
CA HIS A 43 17.79 10.91 18.51
C HIS A 43 17.01 9.65 18.08
N ALA A 44 15.70 9.72 17.83
CA ALA A 44 14.96 8.66 17.14
C ALA A 44 14.92 8.97 15.65
N GLN A 45 15.92 8.50 14.92
CA GLN A 45 15.87 8.41 13.46
C GLN A 45 14.81 7.37 13.11
N VAL A 46 13.54 7.77 13.00
CA VAL A 46 12.52 6.90 12.43
C VAL A 46 12.79 6.84 10.94
N ALA A 47 13.61 5.87 10.53
CA ALA A 47 13.77 5.50 9.14
C ALA A 47 12.45 4.88 8.67
N ALA A 48 11.52 5.74 8.29
CA ALA A 48 10.30 5.45 7.57
C ALA A 48 10.63 4.97 6.15
N THR A 49 11.37 3.87 6.02
CA THR A 49 11.60 3.21 4.73
C THR A 49 10.32 2.48 4.32
N GLY A 50 9.42 3.20 3.65
CA GLY A 50 8.27 2.57 2.98
C GLY A 50 6.90 3.20 3.19
N PHE A 51 6.79 4.39 3.79
CA PHE A 51 5.52 5.13 3.76
C PHE A 51 5.36 5.82 2.39
N SER A 52 5.08 5.05 1.35
CA SER A 52 4.41 5.59 0.17
C SER A 52 2.96 5.89 0.57
N GLN A 53 2.75 7.05 1.19
CA GLN A 53 1.41 7.59 1.36
C GLN A 53 0.84 7.90 -0.03
N THR A 54 0.06 6.98 -0.59
CA THR A 54 -0.86 7.28 -1.71
C THR A 54 -2.03 8.09 -1.15
N SER A 55 -1.74 9.25 -0.55
CA SER A 55 -2.72 10.15 0.03
C SER A 55 -3.58 10.73 -1.08
N GLY A 56 -4.69 10.05 -1.41
CA GLY A 56 -5.72 10.59 -2.29
C GLY A 56 -6.52 9.57 -3.07
N THR A 57 -5.97 8.38 -3.36
CA THR A 57 -6.71 7.38 -4.14
C THR A 57 -7.60 6.52 -3.24
N THR A 58 -8.90 6.64 -3.44
CA THR A 58 -9.88 5.82 -2.71
C THR A 58 -10.01 4.43 -3.34
N THR A 59 -10.32 3.42 -2.52
CA THR A 59 -10.66 2.07 -3.02
C THR A 59 -11.79 2.14 -4.05
N ALA A 60 -12.75 3.06 -3.88
CA ALA A 60 -13.83 3.28 -4.85
C ALA A 60 -13.30 3.70 -6.23
N GLU A 61 -12.36 4.65 -6.31
CA GLU A 61 -11.75 5.05 -7.58
C GLU A 61 -10.99 3.90 -8.25
N LEU A 62 -10.29 3.06 -7.47
CA LEU A 62 -9.62 1.88 -8.00
C LEU A 62 -10.61 0.88 -8.58
N LEU A 63 -11.73 0.64 -7.88
CA LEU A 63 -12.79 -0.24 -8.36
C LEU A 63 -13.47 0.31 -9.63
N GLN A 64 -13.65 1.63 -9.73
CA GLN A 64 -14.16 2.25 -10.97
C GLN A 64 -13.21 2.06 -12.15
N LEU A 65 -11.91 2.11 -11.91
CA LEU A 65 -10.90 1.87 -12.95
C LEU A 65 -10.85 0.38 -13.35
N ILE A 66 -11.03 -0.53 -12.40
CA ILE A 66 -11.21 -1.96 -12.66
C ILE A 66 -12.48 -2.22 -13.49
N ASP A 67 -13.59 -1.53 -13.20
CA ASP A 67 -14.82 -1.65 -14.00
C ASP A 67 -14.59 -1.20 -15.45
N ARG A 68 -13.89 -0.07 -15.65
CA ARG A 68 -13.45 0.38 -16.98
C ARG A 68 -12.61 -0.67 -17.70
N LEU A 69 -11.65 -1.29 -17.00
CA LEU A 69 -10.82 -2.37 -17.55
C LEU A 69 -11.66 -3.57 -18.00
N ARG A 70 -12.70 -3.96 -17.24
CA ARG A 70 -13.61 -5.05 -17.67
C ARG A 70 -14.41 -4.65 -18.91
N GLN A 71 -14.91 -3.42 -18.94
CA GLN A 71 -15.70 -2.91 -20.08
C GLN A 71 -14.88 -2.82 -21.36
N THR A 72 -13.62 -2.39 -21.27
CA THR A 72 -12.71 -2.33 -22.42
C THR A 72 -12.24 -3.73 -22.79
N ALA A 73 -11.92 -4.60 -21.82
CA ALA A 73 -11.57 -5.99 -22.08
C ALA A 73 -12.68 -6.78 -22.79
N ALA A 74 -13.95 -6.51 -22.47
CA ALA A 74 -15.09 -7.14 -23.12
C ALA A 74 -15.18 -6.84 -24.64
N GLN A 75 -14.57 -5.75 -25.10
CA GLN A 75 -14.51 -5.35 -26.50
C GLN A 75 -13.32 -5.96 -27.26
N LEU A 76 -12.40 -6.62 -26.55
CA LEU A 76 -11.24 -7.28 -27.15
C LEU A 76 -11.61 -8.66 -27.72
N PRO A 77 -10.79 -9.21 -28.63
CA PRO A 77 -10.99 -10.55 -29.16
C PRO A 77 -11.07 -11.61 -28.05
N PRO A 78 -11.92 -12.63 -28.19
CA PRO A 78 -12.12 -13.65 -27.16
C PRO A 78 -10.83 -14.39 -26.79
N GLU A 79 -9.89 -14.51 -27.73
CA GLU A 79 -8.60 -15.17 -27.57
C GLU A 79 -7.73 -14.57 -26.45
N VAL A 80 -7.87 -13.26 -26.20
CA VAL A 80 -7.15 -12.56 -25.12
C VAL A 80 -8.08 -12.16 -23.97
N ARG A 81 -9.38 -12.02 -24.24
CA ARG A 81 -10.36 -11.53 -23.27
C ARG A 81 -10.45 -12.38 -22.01
N ASP A 82 -10.52 -13.71 -22.14
CA ASP A 82 -10.79 -14.56 -20.97
C ASP A 82 -9.62 -14.52 -19.97
N ASP A 83 -8.38 -14.55 -20.47
CA ASP A 83 -7.17 -14.40 -19.65
C ASP A 83 -7.12 -13.01 -18.97
N LEU A 84 -7.46 -11.96 -19.72
CA LEU A 84 -7.53 -10.60 -19.20
C LEU A 84 -8.57 -10.47 -18.08
N ILE A 85 -9.77 -11.02 -18.27
CA ILE A 85 -10.83 -10.97 -17.26
C ILE A 85 -10.40 -11.67 -15.97
N ILE A 86 -9.73 -12.83 -16.06
CA ILE A 86 -9.19 -13.53 -14.88
C ILE A 86 -8.16 -12.67 -14.14
N ASP A 87 -7.24 -12.03 -14.87
CA ASP A 87 -6.25 -11.17 -14.24
C ASP A 87 -6.89 -9.91 -13.63
N ILE A 88 -7.95 -9.36 -14.23
CA ILE A 88 -8.73 -8.25 -13.68
C ILE A 88 -9.49 -8.68 -12.41
N ASP A 89 -10.13 -9.85 -12.41
CA ASP A 89 -10.80 -10.44 -11.24
C ASP A 89 -9.85 -10.58 -10.04
N ASP A 90 -8.63 -11.05 -10.30
CA ASP A 90 -7.61 -11.19 -9.28
C ASP A 90 -7.11 -9.84 -8.74
N VAL A 91 -6.97 -8.83 -9.60
CA VAL A 91 -6.66 -7.46 -9.17
C VAL A 91 -7.80 -6.91 -8.32
N GLU A 92 -9.05 -7.08 -8.74
CA GLU A 92 -10.21 -6.64 -7.95
C GLU A 92 -10.23 -7.30 -6.58
N THR A 93 -10.07 -8.62 -6.53
CA THR A 93 -10.07 -9.38 -5.29
C THR A 93 -8.98 -8.90 -4.33
N GLU A 94 -7.79 -8.56 -4.84
CA GLU A 94 -6.72 -8.00 -4.02
C GLU A 94 -7.02 -6.53 -3.62
N ILE A 95 -7.63 -5.71 -4.48
CA ILE A 95 -8.01 -4.32 -4.16
C ILE A 95 -9.18 -4.23 -3.16
N GLN A 96 -10.11 -5.18 -3.17
CA GLN A 96 -11.19 -5.23 -2.19
C GLN A 96 -10.70 -5.50 -0.76
N LYS A 97 -9.49 -6.03 -0.59
CA LYS A 97 -8.88 -6.21 0.73
C LYS A 97 -8.54 -4.85 1.36
N PRO A 98 -8.57 -4.75 2.71
CA PRO A 98 -8.03 -3.59 3.42
C PRO A 98 -6.58 -3.33 3.00
N ASN A 99 -6.17 -2.06 2.90
CA ASN A 99 -4.84 -1.66 2.40
C ASN A 99 -3.69 -2.47 3.03
N ASP A 100 -3.73 -2.68 4.35
CA ASP A 100 -2.70 -3.40 5.11
C ASP A 100 -2.67 -4.93 4.84
N GLN A 101 -3.71 -5.46 4.19
CA GLN A 101 -3.85 -6.88 3.83
C GLN A 101 -3.65 -7.14 2.33
N ARG A 102 -3.46 -6.08 1.54
CA ARG A 102 -3.22 -6.20 0.09
C ARG A 102 -1.84 -6.75 -0.17
N SER A 103 -1.74 -7.71 -1.09
CA SER A 103 -0.45 -8.23 -1.51
C SER A 103 0.09 -7.44 -2.70
N MET A 104 0.99 -6.47 -2.43
CA MET A 104 1.69 -5.72 -3.48
C MET A 104 2.41 -6.62 -4.50
N PRO A 105 3.08 -7.73 -4.12
CA PRO A 105 3.67 -8.65 -5.09
C PRO A 105 2.65 -9.28 -6.04
N LYS A 106 1.45 -9.62 -5.55
CA LYS A 106 0.38 -10.17 -6.39
C LYS A 106 -0.19 -9.12 -7.33
N LEU A 107 -0.49 -7.92 -6.80
CA LEU A 107 -0.97 -6.80 -7.61
C LEU A 107 0.03 -6.48 -8.72
N ARG A 108 1.33 -6.41 -8.41
CA ARG A 108 2.38 -6.19 -9.41
C ARG A 108 2.41 -7.28 -10.47
N LYS A 109 2.32 -8.55 -10.07
CA LYS A 109 2.32 -9.68 -11.00
C LYS A 109 1.13 -9.62 -11.97
N ARG A 110 -0.07 -9.34 -11.45
CA ARG A 110 -1.29 -9.27 -12.25
C ARG A 110 -1.32 -8.05 -13.16
N LEU A 111 -0.97 -6.87 -12.65
CA LEU A 111 -0.86 -5.66 -13.47
C LEU A 111 0.20 -5.81 -14.58
N ALA A 112 1.33 -6.48 -14.31
CA ALA A 112 2.33 -6.78 -15.33
C ALA A 112 1.80 -7.75 -16.40
N ALA A 113 0.97 -8.72 -16.02
CA ALA A 113 0.30 -9.61 -16.97
C ALA A 113 -0.68 -8.84 -17.87
N LEU A 114 -1.52 -7.98 -17.28
CA LEU A 114 -2.43 -7.09 -18.02
C LEU A 114 -1.68 -6.16 -18.98
N ALA A 115 -0.55 -5.58 -18.54
CA ALA A 115 0.29 -4.72 -19.37
C ALA A 115 0.98 -5.51 -20.50
N THR A 116 1.40 -6.74 -20.25
CA THR A 116 1.98 -7.62 -21.28
C THR A 116 0.94 -7.99 -22.34
N ALA A 117 -0.26 -8.38 -21.90
CA ALA A 117 -1.37 -8.63 -22.79
C ALA A 117 -1.74 -7.39 -23.61
N ALA A 118 -1.74 -6.20 -22.99
CA ALA A 118 -1.91 -4.92 -23.70
C ALA A 118 -0.86 -4.70 -24.78
N ALA A 119 0.42 -4.98 -24.50
CA ALA A 119 1.51 -4.84 -25.46
C ALA A 119 1.41 -5.82 -26.64
N MET A 120 0.85 -7.01 -26.43
CA MET A 120 0.65 -8.00 -27.49
C MET A 120 -0.50 -7.64 -28.44
N MET A 121 -1.41 -6.74 -28.03
CA MET A 121 -2.50 -6.25 -28.85
C MET A 121 -2.02 -5.20 -29.85
N THR A 122 -1.35 -5.67 -30.91
CA THR A 122 -0.94 -4.84 -32.06
C THR A 122 -2.07 -4.81 -33.09
N GLY A 123 -2.49 -3.62 -33.56
CA GLY A 123 -3.50 -3.54 -34.64
C GLY A 123 -4.45 -2.34 -34.66
N GLY A 124 -4.25 -1.29 -33.86
CA GLY A 124 -5.05 -0.05 -33.96
C GLY A 124 -6.51 -0.18 -33.50
N VAL A 125 -6.83 -1.21 -32.71
CA VAL A 125 -8.15 -1.33 -32.07
C VAL A 125 -8.22 -0.27 -30.96
N SER A 126 -9.14 0.69 -31.06
CA SER A 126 -9.28 1.76 -30.06
C SER A 126 -9.42 1.21 -28.63
N ALA A 127 -10.10 0.07 -28.46
CA ALA A 127 -10.26 -0.58 -27.16
C ALA A 127 -8.94 -1.07 -26.56
N ALA A 128 -7.96 -1.49 -27.37
CA ALA A 128 -6.65 -1.94 -26.87
C ALA A 128 -5.81 -0.77 -26.32
N ASN A 129 -5.87 0.40 -26.97
CA ASN A 129 -5.19 1.60 -26.47
C ASN A 129 -5.83 2.08 -25.16
N THR A 130 -7.17 2.16 -25.11
CA THR A 130 -7.88 2.53 -23.88
C THR A 130 -7.60 1.54 -22.75
N PHE A 131 -7.58 0.24 -23.06
CA PHE A 131 -7.23 -0.80 -22.09
C PHE A 131 -5.81 -0.60 -21.54
N ALA A 132 -4.81 -0.33 -22.40
CA ALA A 132 -3.44 -0.07 -21.99
C ALA A 132 -3.34 1.17 -21.08
N ASP A 133 -4.02 2.26 -21.44
CA ASP A 133 -4.05 3.50 -20.65
C ASP A 133 -4.66 3.27 -19.26
N ASP A 134 -5.77 2.53 -19.19
CA ASP A 134 -6.44 2.18 -17.94
C ASP A 134 -5.54 1.31 -17.03
N VAL A 135 -4.77 0.35 -17.60
CA VAL A 135 -3.82 -0.49 -16.84
C VAL A 135 -2.70 0.36 -16.25
N ILE A 136 -2.15 1.30 -17.02
CA ILE A 136 -1.08 2.21 -16.57
C ILE A 136 -1.61 3.15 -15.48
N GLU A 137 -2.81 3.71 -15.67
CA GLU A 137 -3.49 4.54 -14.68
C GLU A 137 -3.67 3.77 -13.36
N LEU A 138 -4.04 2.49 -13.44
CA LEU A 138 -4.29 1.64 -12.27
C LEU A 138 -3.00 1.34 -11.51
N GLY A 139 -1.94 0.98 -12.24
CA GLY A 139 -0.60 0.80 -11.67
C GLY A 139 -0.12 2.06 -10.95
N SER A 140 -0.20 3.21 -11.61
CA SER A 140 0.20 4.50 -11.05
C SER A 140 -0.55 4.85 -9.76
N LYS A 141 -1.88 4.68 -9.76
CA LYS A 141 -2.74 4.93 -8.60
C LYS A 141 -2.47 3.97 -7.42
N ILE A 142 -2.04 2.74 -7.69
CA ILE A 142 -1.65 1.76 -6.66
C ILE A 142 -0.20 1.96 -6.19
N GLY A 143 0.59 2.78 -6.90
CA GLY A 143 2.01 2.99 -6.62
C GLY A 143 2.92 1.89 -7.20
N ILE A 144 2.45 1.20 -8.25
CA ILE A 144 3.20 0.19 -8.99
C ILE A 144 3.60 0.78 -10.34
N GLU A 145 4.90 1.03 -10.50
CA GLU A 145 5.45 1.40 -11.80
C GLU A 145 5.46 0.18 -12.74
N LEU A 146 4.61 0.22 -13.75
CA LEU A 146 4.57 -0.77 -14.81
C LEU A 146 5.60 -0.39 -15.86
N GLN A 147 6.73 -1.09 -15.86
CA GLN A 147 7.67 -1.04 -16.97
C GLN A 147 7.05 -1.80 -18.14
N LEU A 148 6.55 -1.04 -19.11
CA LEU A 148 6.24 -1.60 -20.41
C LEU A 148 7.56 -2.02 -21.07
N PRO A 149 7.64 -3.21 -21.70
CA PRO A 149 8.79 -3.53 -22.52
C PRO A 149 8.99 -2.41 -23.55
N PRO A 150 10.24 -1.96 -23.80
CA PRO A 150 10.48 -0.94 -24.80
C PRO A 150 9.87 -1.42 -26.12
N SER A 151 9.00 -0.58 -26.71
CA SER A 151 8.50 -0.79 -28.06
C SER A 151 9.70 -1.13 -28.92
N SER A 152 9.76 -2.35 -29.45
CA SER A 152 10.83 -2.79 -30.32
C SER A 152 10.69 -2.01 -31.61
N ASN A 153 11.22 -0.78 -31.60
CA ASN A 153 11.42 0.01 -32.79
C ASN A 153 12.47 -0.75 -33.59
N GLN A 154 12.02 -1.52 -34.57
CA GLN A 154 12.88 -2.27 -35.46
C GLN A 154 12.31 -2.15 -36.87
N PRO A 155 13.11 -1.82 -37.89
CA PRO A 155 14.24 -0.89 -37.98
C PRO A 155 13.87 0.46 -38.64
#